data_AF-A0A8C2W1X3-F1
#
_entry.id   AF-A0A8C2W1X3-F1
#
_cell.length_a   1.000
_cell.length_b   1.000
_cell.length_c   1.000
_cell.angle_alpha   90.00
_cell.angle_beta   90.00
_cell.angle_gamma   90.00
#
_symmetry.space_group_name_H-M   'P 1'
#
loop_
_entity.id
_entity.type
_entity.pdbx_description
1 polymer ?
#
loop_
_entity_poly.entity_id
_entity_poly.type
_entity_poly.pdbx_seq_one_letter_code
_entity_poly.pdbx_strand_id
1 'polypeptide(L)' 'MKATILFILFLFLLLEKQGSGRRLYGQGPNRPGSCPQVMIYCPARHPPNKCASDYDCPRPKKCCPGYCGKECYQPE' A
#
# COMPACT_ATOMS: atom_id res chain seq x y z
N MET A 1 38.54 13.25 5.81
CA MET A 1 37.78 12.66 6.94
C MET A 1 36.45 13.37 7.22
N LYS A 2 36.39 14.71 7.29
CA LYS A 2 35.12 15.44 7.52
C LYS A 2 34.13 15.32 6.34
N ALA A 3 34.63 15.39 5.10
CA ALA A 3 33.82 15.26 3.89
C ALA A 3 33.21 13.86 3.72
N THR A 4 33.93 12.81 4.10
CA THR A 4 33.43 11.42 4.04
C THR A 4 32.33 11.17 5.07
N ILE A 5 32.46 11.74 6.28
CA ILE A 5 31.42 11.66 7.31
C ILE A 5 30.15 12.39 6.86
N LEU A 6 30.27 13.57 6.26
CA LEU A 6 29.11 14.29 5.70
C LEU A 6 28.41 13.50 4.58
N PHE A 7 29.19 12.84 3.72
CA PHE A 7 28.65 11.99 2.66
C PHE A 7 27.91 10.77 3.20
N ILE A 8 28.45 10.12 4.24
CA ILE A 8 27.82 8.97 4.91
C ILE A 8 26.52 9.37 5.62
N LEU A 9 26.51 10.51 6.33
CA LEU A 9 25.30 11.03 6.97
C LEU A 9 24.22 11.41 5.95
N PHE A 10 24.61 11.99 4.81
CA PHE A 10 23.71 12.27 3.70
C PHE A 10 23.11 10.99 3.10
N LEU A 11 23.92 9.95 2.90
CA LEU A 11 23.47 8.63 2.43
C LEU A 11 22.51 7.97 3.43
N PHE A 12 22.80 8.02 4.73
CA PHE A 12 21.90 7.48 5.77
C PHE A 12 20.56 8.21 5.81
N LEU A 13 20.53 9.54 5.69
CA LEU A 13 19.29 10.32 5.61
C LEU A 13 18.46 10.01 4.36
N LEU A 14 19.11 9.65 3.25
CA LEU A 14 18.41 9.19 2.04
C LEU A 14 17.84 7.77 2.19
N LEU A 15 18.46 6.90 3.00
CA LEU A 15 17.93 5.56 3.28
C LEU A 15 16.72 5.59 4.23
N GLU A 16 16.69 6.51 5.19
CA GLU A 16 15.59 6.67 6.17
C GLU A 16 14.32 7.31 5.56
N LYS A 17 14.42 8.02 4.44
CA LYS A 17 13.30 8.77 3.82
C LYS A 17 12.23 7.91 3.13
N GLN A 18 12.34 6.57 3.14
CA GLN A 18 11.31 5.67 2.61
C GLN A 18 10.29 5.17 3.64
N GLY A 19 10.18 5.83 4.80
CA GLY A 19 9.12 5.60 5.78
C GLY A 19 7.88 6.47 5.55
N SER A 20 7.17 6.35 4.42
CA SER A 20 5.84 6.96 4.29
C SER A 20 4.92 6.11 3.45
N GLY A 21 4.16 5.27 4.13
CA GLY A 21 3.18 4.36 3.54
C GLY A 21 1.79 4.47 4.16
N ARG A 22 1.38 5.64 4.68
CA ARG A 22 -0.03 5.88 5.00
C ARG A 22 -0.71 6.63 3.86
N ARG A 23 -0.97 5.93 2.75
CA ARG A 23 -2.04 6.37 1.83
C ARG A 23 -3.35 5.83 2.38
N LEU A 24 -4.29 6.72 2.69
CA LEU A 24 -5.67 6.35 2.98
C LEU A 24 -6.24 5.69 1.72
N TYR A 25 -6.13 4.36 1.67
CA TYR A 25 -6.63 3.54 0.59
C TYR A 25 -8.16 3.44 0.72
N GLY A 26 -8.89 4.36 0.08
CA GLY A 26 -10.34 4.38 0.24
C GLY A 26 -11.17 5.24 -0.71
N GLN A 27 -10.61 5.95 -1.69
CA GLN A 27 -11.41 6.83 -2.55
C GLN A 27 -11.07 6.64 -4.04
N GLY A 28 -11.40 5.46 -4.57
CA GLY A 28 -11.81 5.33 -5.97
C GLY A 28 -13.34 5.35 -6.06
N PRO A 29 -13.94 5.49 -7.26
CA PRO A 29 -15.39 5.36 -7.45
C PRO A 29 -15.87 4.01 -6.91
N ASN A 30 -16.45 4.03 -5.71
CA ASN A 30 -16.67 2.87 -4.88
C ASN A 30 -18.03 2.23 -5.24
N ARG A 31 -18.02 0.93 -5.56
CA ARG A 31 -19.22 0.11 -5.42
C ARG A 31 -19.68 0.18 -3.95
N PRO A 32 -21.00 0.09 -3.69
CA PRO A 32 -21.54 0.15 -2.33
C PRO A 32 -20.94 -0.95 -1.44
N GLY A 33 -20.85 -0.67 -0.14
CA GLY A 33 -20.25 -1.55 0.86
C GLY A 33 -18.79 -1.20 1.19
N SER A 34 -18.31 -1.73 2.31
CA SER A 34 -16.98 -1.42 2.87
C SER A 34 -15.98 -2.54 2.61
N CYS A 35 -14.69 -2.21 2.59
CA CYS A 35 -13.64 -3.23 2.54
C CYS A 35 -13.46 -3.87 3.92
N PRO A 36 -13.24 -5.20 4.00
CA PRO A 36 -12.96 -5.86 5.26
C PRO A 36 -11.67 -5.32 5.88
N GLN A 37 -11.63 -5.26 7.20
CA GLN A 37 -10.47 -4.76 7.92
C GLN A 37 -9.34 -5.79 7.90
N VAL A 38 -8.17 -5.39 7.40
CA VAL A 38 -6.96 -6.22 7.41
C VAL A 38 -6.02 -5.76 8.53
N MET A 39 -5.72 -6.68 9.45
CA MET A 39 -4.90 -6.41 10.64
C MET A 39 -3.41 -6.73 10.45
N ILE A 40 -3.07 -7.55 9.44
CA ILE A 40 -1.72 -8.06 9.22
C ILE A 40 -1.34 -7.79 7.76
N TYR A 41 -0.14 -7.24 7.55
CA TYR A 41 0.41 -6.95 6.23
C TYR A 41 1.77 -7.64 6.03
N CYS A 42 2.07 -8.04 4.80
CA CYS A 42 3.37 -8.59 4.42
C CYS A 42 4.47 -7.49 4.44
N PRO A 43 5.74 -7.84 4.68
CA PRO A 43 6.84 -6.87 4.74
C PRO A 43 7.34 -6.41 3.35
N ALA A 44 6.49 -6.46 2.32
CA ALA A 44 6.88 -6.07 0.96
C ALA A 44 6.83 -4.55 0.77
N ARG A 45 7.91 -3.94 0.26
CA ARG A 45 7.95 -2.50 -0.07
C ARG A 45 6.99 -2.13 -1.22
N HIS A 46 6.89 -3.01 -2.21
CA HIS A 46 6.01 -2.87 -3.37
C HIS A 46 5.22 -4.16 -3.56
N PRO A 47 4.16 -4.37 -2.77
CA PRO A 47 3.36 -5.57 -2.92
C PRO A 47 2.62 -5.54 -4.26
N PRO A 48 2.53 -6.69 -4.97
CA PRO A 48 1.82 -6.76 -6.24
C PRO A 48 0.32 -6.53 -6.01
N ASN A 49 -0.29 -5.69 -6.85
CA ASN A 49 -1.73 -5.46 -6.81
C ASN A 49 -2.40 -6.33 -7.87
N LYS A 50 -3.39 -7.13 -7.48
CA LYS A 50 -4.20 -7.93 -8.41
C LYS A 50 -5.33 -7.12 -9.05
N CYS A 51 -5.66 -5.97 -8.46
CA CYS A 51 -6.66 -5.02 -8.95
C CYS A 51 -6.21 -3.58 -8.67
N ALA A 52 -6.67 -2.64 -9.48
CA ALA A 52 -6.43 -1.20 -9.27
C ALA A 52 -7.70 -0.49 -8.76
N SER A 53 -8.87 -0.93 -9.20
CA SER A 53 -10.19 -0.36 -8.89
C SER A 53 -11.25 -1.44 -8.74
N ASP A 54 -12.42 -1.07 -8.17
CA ASP A 54 -13.56 -1.98 -8.08
C ASP A 54 -13.98 -2.55 -9.44
N TYR A 55 -13.79 -1.81 -10.54
CA TYR A 55 -14.15 -2.26 -11.88
C TYR A 55 -13.37 -3.47 -12.36
N ASP A 56 -12.14 -3.66 -11.88
CA ASP A 56 -11.30 -4.81 -12.21
C ASP A 56 -11.81 -6.09 -11.53
N CYS A 57 -12.65 -5.95 -10.51
CA CYS A 57 -13.21 -7.06 -9.78
C CYS A 57 -14.56 -7.50 -10.36
N PRO A 58 -14.86 -8.82 -10.38
CA PRO A 58 -16.19 -9.31 -10.71
C PRO A 58 -17.20 -8.82 -9.67
N ARG A 59 -18.39 -8.40 -10.12
CA ARG A 59 -19.48 -8.00 -9.21
C ARG A 59 -19.88 -9.20 -8.33
N PRO A 60 -20.16 -9.02 -7.02
CA PRO A 60 -20.29 -7.76 -6.28
C PRO A 60 -18.99 -7.27 -5.59
N LYS A 61 -17.83 -7.85 -5.91
CA LYS A 61 -16.59 -7.63 -5.15
C LYS A 61 -16.01 -6.21 -5.34
N LYS A 62 -15.18 -5.80 -4.37
CA LYS A 62 -14.44 -4.53 -4.35
C LYS A 62 -12.94 -4.77 -4.32
N CYS A 63 -12.16 -3.81 -4.83
CA CYS A 63 -10.70 -3.87 -4.82
C CYS A 63 -10.14 -3.32 -3.50
N CYS A 64 -9.88 -4.22 -2.56
CA CYS A 64 -9.56 -3.91 -1.17
C CYS A 64 -8.10 -4.22 -0.84
N PRO A 65 -7.52 -3.58 0.20
CA PRO A 65 -6.19 -3.95 0.67
C PRO A 65 -6.28 -5.34 1.31
N GLY A 66 -5.42 -6.25 0.91
CA GLY A 66 -5.26 -7.58 1.49
C GLY A 66 -3.97 -7.69 2.32
N TYR A 67 -3.60 -8.91 2.69
CA TYR A 67 -2.34 -9.19 3.39
C TYR A 67 -1.12 -8.69 2.60
N CYS A 68 -1.10 -8.86 1.28
CA CYS A 68 0.04 -8.46 0.46
C CYS A 68 -0.43 -7.81 -0.84
N GLY A 69 -0.71 -6.50 -0.78
CA GLY A 69 -1.20 -5.71 -1.91
C GLY A 69 -2.72 -5.68 -1.97
N LYS A 70 -3.28 -5.33 -3.13
CA LYS A 70 -4.74 -5.24 -3.33
C LYS A 70 -5.32 -6.49 -3.98
N GLU A 71 -6.49 -6.89 -3.54
CA GLU A 71 -7.23 -8.03 -4.06
C GLU A 71 -8.75 -7.80 -4.00
N CYS A 72 -9.50 -8.62 -4.73
CA CYS A 72 -10.96 -8.51 -4.79
C CYS A 72 -11.63 -9.22 -3.61
N TYR A 73 -12.25 -8.43 -2.72
CA TYR A 73 -12.96 -8.93 -1.54
C TYR A 73 -14.47 -8.72 -1.64
N GLN A 74 -15.22 -9.53 -0.92
CA GLN A 74 -16.64 -9.31 -0.70
C GLN A 74 -16.81 -8.03 0.15
N PRO A 75 -17.67 -7.08 -0.25
CA PRO A 75 -18.01 -5.95 0.61
C PRO A 75 -18.74 -6.40 1.87
N GLU A 76 -18.51 -5.69 2.97
CA GLU A 76 -19.34 -5.73 4.20
C GLU A 76 -20.54 -4.78 4.10
#